data_AF-A0A1H9VJN4-F1
#
_entry.id   AF-A0A1H9VJN4-F1
#
_cell.length_a   1.000
_cell.length_b   1.000
_cell.length_c   1.000
_cell.angle_alpha   90.00
_cell.angle_beta   90.00
_cell.angle_gamma   90.00
#
_symmetry.space_group_name_H-M   'P 1'
#
loop_
_entity.id
_entity.type
_entity.pdbx_description
1 polymer ?
#
loop_
_entity_poly.entity_id
_entity_poly.type
_entity_poly.pdbx_seq_one_letter_code
_entity_poly.pdbx_strand_id
1 'polypeptide(L)' 'MQKTIINIRRSSANNSLLEKIKVGDLVSDEFGKSGKVKNIERIEHSREVHYYFHLDKAGTLLIIV' A
#
# COMPACT_ATOMS: atom_id res chain seq x y z
N MET A 1 12.74 12.17 -14.19
CA MET A 1 11.46 12.21 -13.45
C MET A 1 11.73 11.65 -12.05
N GLN A 2 11.64 12.47 -10.99
CA GLN A 2 11.83 11.97 -9.62
C GLN A 2 10.69 11.01 -9.30
N LYS A 3 11.01 9.76 -8.95
CA LYS A 3 10.02 8.81 -8.44
C LYS A 3 9.75 9.15 -6.98
N THR A 4 8.63 9.78 -6.70
CA THR A 4 8.17 10.01 -5.33
C THR A 4 7.83 8.67 -4.67
N ILE A 5 8.37 8.43 -3.48
CA ILE A 5 8.01 7.27 -2.66
C ILE A 5 6.79 7.66 -1.83
N ILE A 6 5.73 6.85 -1.92
CA ILE A 6 4.52 7.02 -1.10
C ILE A 6 4.78 6.33 0.23
N ASN A 7 4.85 7.11 1.32
CA ASN A 7 5.02 6.58 2.66
C ASN A 7 3.64 6.27 3.27
N ILE A 8 3.42 5.02 3.65
CA ILE A 8 2.21 4.53 4.31
C ILE A 8 2.54 4.37 5.78
N ARG A 9 1.91 5.18 6.63
CA ARG A 9 1.97 4.97 8.08
C ARG A 9 0.84 4.03 8.47
N ARG A 10 1.14 2.76 8.73
CA ARG A 10 0.13 1.71 8.96
C ARG A 10 -0.84 2.07 10.09
N SER A 11 -0.34 2.65 11.18
CA SER A 11 -1.17 3.02 12.34
C SER A 11 -2.16 4.16 12.12
N SER A 12 -2.00 4.93 11.03
CA SER A 12 -2.87 6.06 10.71
C SER A 12 -3.24 6.12 9.23
N ALA A 13 -3.15 4.98 8.53
CA ALA A 13 -3.52 4.88 7.14
C ALA A 13 -5.03 5.15 7.01
N ASN A 14 -5.43 5.77 5.91
CA ASN A 14 -6.84 6.01 5.60
C ASN A 14 -7.14 5.68 4.14
N ASN A 15 -8.42 5.42 3.83
CA ASN A 15 -8.85 5.04 2.49
C ASN A 15 -8.43 6.06 1.41
N SER A 16 -8.53 7.36 1.70
CA SER A 16 -8.20 8.42 0.76
C SER A 16 -6.73 8.41 0.29
N LEU A 17 -5.79 7.95 1.13
CA LEU A 17 -4.40 7.74 0.74
C LEU A 17 -4.26 6.44 -0.07
N LEU A 18 -4.82 5.35 0.43
CA LEU A 18 -4.62 4.01 -0.14
C LEU A 18 -5.23 3.89 -1.54
N GLU A 19 -6.37 4.52 -1.80
CA GLU A 19 -7.02 4.54 -3.11
C GLU A 19 -6.24 5.30 -4.20
N LYS A 20 -5.30 6.17 -3.80
CA LYS A 20 -4.44 6.91 -4.75
C LYS A 20 -3.25 6.09 -5.23
N ILE A 21 -2.90 5.01 -4.51
CA ILE A 21 -1.76 4.16 -4.85
C ILE A 21 -2.13 3.31 -6.06
N LYS A 22 -1.22 3.27 -7.04
CA LYS A 22 -1.41 2.56 -8.30
C LYS A 22 -0.29 1.55 -8.53
N VAL A 23 -0.58 0.58 -9.38
CA VAL A 23 0.44 -0.31 -9.94
C VAL A 23 1.52 0.54 -10.61
N GLY A 24 2.77 0.31 -10.22
CA GLY A 24 3.91 1.08 -10.68
C GLY A 24 4.50 2.03 -9.64
N ASP A 25 3.73 2.41 -8.62
CA ASP A 25 4.20 3.29 -7.56
C ASP A 25 5.23 2.61 -6.66
N LEU A 26 6.13 3.40 -6.10
CA LEU A 26 7.02 2.96 -5.02
C LEU A 26 6.35 3.31 -3.70
N VAL A 27 6.13 2.29 -2.86
CA VAL A 27 5.57 2.46 -1.52
C VAL A 27 6.61 2.06 -0.48
N SER A 28 6.53 2.65 0.71
CA SER A 28 7.26 2.25 1.91
C SER A 28 6.40 2.38 3.14
N ASP A 29 6.57 1.51 4.14
CA ASP A 29 5.96 1.67 5.46
C ASP A 29 6.96 2.18 6.52
N GLU A 30 6.46 2.44 7.72
CA GLU A 30 7.28 2.89 8.86
C GLU A 30 8.20 1.80 9.45
N PHE A 31 8.06 0.55 9.01
CA PHE A 31 8.85 -0.60 9.47
C PHE A 31 9.96 -0.98 8.47
N GLY A 32 10.14 -0.20 7.40
CA GLY A 32 11.18 -0.40 6.39
C GLY A 32 10.79 -1.33 5.25
N LYS A 33 9.54 -1.83 5.21
CA LYS A 33 9.05 -2.61 4.08
C LYS A 33 8.73 -1.66 2.93
N SER A 34 9.44 -1.82 1.82
CA SER A 34 9.29 -0.97 0.63
C SER A 34 9.37 -1.78 -0.65
N GLY A 35 8.78 -1.27 -1.72
CA GLY A 35 8.85 -1.92 -3.02
C GLY A 35 7.95 -1.27 -4.06
N LYS A 36 8.12 -1.72 -5.30
CA LYS A 36 7.27 -1.27 -6.41
C LYS A 36 6.00 -2.09 -6.43
N VAL A 37 4.85 -1.42 -6.41
CA VAL A 37 3.53 -2.06 -6.49
C VAL A 37 3.38 -2.74 -7.85
N LYS A 38 3.10 -4.04 -7.82
CA LYS A 38 2.87 -4.90 -9.00
C LYS A 38 1.41 -5.25 -9.17
N ASN A 39 0.71 -5.46 -8.08
CA ASN A 39 -0.72 -5.73 -8.06
C ASN A 39 -1.33 -5.13 -6.79
N ILE A 40 -2.63 -4.85 -6.84
CA ILE A 40 -3.42 -4.34 -5.72
C ILE A 40 -4.68 -5.18 -5.62
N GLU A 41 -4.93 -5.78 -4.46
CA GLU A 41 -6.21 -6.41 -4.15
C GLU A 41 -6.89 -5.63 -3.03
N ARG A 42 -8.20 -5.39 -3.19
CA ARG A 42 -9.02 -4.69 -2.21
C ARG A 42 -10.21 -5.56 -1.86
N ILE A 43 -10.35 -5.86 -0.57
CA ILE A 43 -11.43 -6.69 -0.05
C ILE A 43 -12.20 -5.86 0.97
N GLU A 44 -13.50 -5.68 0.75
CA GLU A 44 -14.40 -5.07 1.73
C GLU A 44 -14.98 -6.15 2.63
N HIS A 45 -14.86 -5.96 3.94
CA HIS A 45 -15.35 -6.89 4.94
C HIS A 45 -16.15 -6.13 6.00
N SER A 46 -17.48 -6.05 5.83
CA SER A 46 -18.48 -5.38 6.70
C SER A 46 -18.13 -4.01 7.30
N ARG A 47 -17.09 -3.91 8.15
CA ARG A 47 -16.64 -2.71 8.85
C ARG A 47 -15.21 -2.28 8.49
N GLU A 48 -14.48 -3.07 7.71
CA GLU A 48 -13.08 -2.84 7.39
C GLU A 48 -12.82 -3.07 5.90
N VAL A 49 -11.78 -2.42 5.39
CA VAL A 49 -11.27 -2.56 4.02
C VAL A 49 -9.83 -3.03 4.10
N HIS A 50 -9.56 -4.17 3.49
CA HIS A 50 -8.23 -4.73 3.41
C HIS A 50 -7.61 -4.37 2.06
N TYR A 51 -6.42 -3.76 2.11
CA TYR A 51 -5.60 -3.46 0.94
C TYR A 51 -4.37 -4.35 0.95
N TYR A 52 -4.22 -5.17 -0.10
CA TYR A 52 -3.04 -5.99 -0.34
C TYR A 52 -2.23 -5.37 -1.49
N PHE A 53 -1.13 -4.71 -1.17
CA PHE A 53 -0.18 -4.22 -2.17
C PHE A 53 0.89 -5.28 -2.41
N HIS A 54 0.83 -5.96 -3.55
CA HIS A 54 1.85 -6.94 -3.92
C HIS A 54 3.07 -6.22 -4.48
N LEU A 55 4.21 -6.37 -3.81
CA LEU A 55 5.45 -5.68 -4.14
C LEU A 55 6.39 -6.64 -4.88
N ASP A 56 7.11 -6.12 -5.87
CA ASP A 56 7.97 -6.87 -6.77
C ASP A 56 9.05 -7.75 -6.11
N LYS A 57 9.65 -7.29 -5.01
CA LYS A 57 10.72 -8.01 -4.29
C LYS A 57 10.51 -8.09 -2.78
N ALA A 58 9.41 -7.53 -2.27
CA ALA A 58 9.16 -7.39 -0.84
C ALA A 58 7.92 -8.17 -0.35
N GLY A 59 7.31 -8.99 -1.20
CA GLY A 59 6.08 -9.71 -0.89
C GLY A 59 4.88 -8.76 -0.75
N THR A 60 3.91 -9.09 0.08
CA THR A 60 2.67 -8.31 0.21
C THR A 60 2.72 -7.33 1.39
N LEU A 61 2.33 -6.09 1.17
CA LEU A 61 2.05 -5.10 2.20
C LEU A 61 0.53 -5.06 2.44
N LEU A 62 0.10 -5.57 3.59
CA LEU A 62 -1.30 -5.57 4.01
C LEU A 62 -1.57 -4.36 4.92
N ILE A 63 -2.57 -3.57 4.55
CA ILE A 63 -3.11 -2.46 5.34
C ILE A 63 -4.61 -2.69 5.53
N ILE A 64 -5.10 -2.55 6.76
CA ILE A 64 -6.51 -2.70 7.13
C ILE A 64 -6.97 -1.34 7.64
N VAL A 65 -8.13 -0.88 7.17
CA VAL A 65 -8.71 0.42 7.50
C VAL A 65 -10.19 0.30 7.79
#